data_AF-A0A3N8FKN9-F1
#
_entry.id   AF-A0A3N8FKN9-F1
#
_cell.length_a   1.000
_cell.length_b   1.000
_cell.length_c   1.000
_cell.angle_alpha   90.00
_cell.angle_beta   90.00
_cell.angle_gamma   90.00
#
_symmetry.space_group_name_H-M   'P 1'
#
loop_
_entity.id
_entity.type
_entity.pdbx_description
1 polymer ?
#
loop_
_entity_poly.entity_id
_entity_poly.type
_entity_poly.pdbx_seq_one_letter_code
_entity_poly.pdbx_strand_id
1 'polypeptide(L)'
;TQARELQESLTGLAQRHQAQQHAADQSDVTRAIKARNDAIRGTPSGAADDFPELTERDIVMAASAGISLAAERGIHIASDEDVAVTSGRHVGIAVGRSLFASVSNAFSLFVHKAGMALVAAAGKVRVEAQTDGMDVTAKRAIRITSTTDSIHLHAAEEIVLHAGSTEVRISDQGYVVRT
;
A
#
# COMPACT_ATOMS: atom_id res chain seq x y z
N THR A 1 19.36 -1.86 -10.45
CA THR A 1 19.20 -0.39 -10.49
C THR A 1 18.85 0.12 -9.10
N GLN A 2 19.11 1.40 -8.78
CA GLN A 2 18.75 1.98 -7.48
C GLN A 2 17.24 1.89 -7.19
N ALA A 3 16.39 2.03 -8.21
CA ALA A 3 14.95 1.86 -8.09
C ALA A 3 14.57 0.44 -7.60
N ARG A 4 15.16 -0.60 -8.19
CA ARG A 4 14.96 -1.99 -7.75
C ARG A 4 15.33 -2.18 -6.28
N GLU A 5 16.49 -1.66 -5.86
CA GLU A 5 16.95 -1.79 -4.47
C GLU A 5 16.04 -1.08 -3.48
N LEU A 6 15.52 0.10 -3.86
CA LEU A 6 14.53 0.81 -3.05
C LEU A 6 13.22 0.01 -2.94
N GLN A 7 12.74 -0.55 -4.04
CA GLN A 7 11.55 -1.41 -4.08
C GLN A 7 11.75 -2.62 -3.14
N GLU A 8 12.87 -3.34 -3.29
CA GLU A 8 13.24 -4.49 -2.45
C GLU A 8 13.29 -4.15 -0.96
N SER A 9 13.94 -3.02 -0.63
CA SER A 9 14.09 -2.58 0.75
C SER A 9 12.75 -2.26 1.41
N LEU A 10 11.86 -1.56 0.69
CA LEU A 10 10.55 -1.18 1.18
C LEU A 10 9.60 -2.39 1.28
N THR A 11 9.62 -3.29 0.30
CA THR A 11 8.90 -4.57 0.36
C THR A 11 9.31 -5.36 1.61
N GLY A 12 10.62 -5.51 1.85
CA GLY A 12 11.12 -6.22 3.02
C GLY A 12 10.73 -5.55 4.35
N LEU A 13 10.66 -4.22 4.40
CA LEU A 13 10.13 -3.50 5.57
C LEU A 13 8.63 -3.74 5.76
N ALA A 14 7.83 -3.69 4.70
CA ALA A 14 6.40 -3.93 4.77
C ALA A 14 6.08 -5.34 5.28
N GLN A 15 6.82 -6.34 4.81
CA GLN A 15 6.71 -7.74 5.25
C GLN A 15 7.08 -7.92 6.73
N ARG A 16 8.19 -7.31 7.18
CA ARG A 16 8.58 -7.33 8.60
C ARG A 16 7.52 -6.71 9.52
N HIS A 17 6.73 -5.78 8.99
CA HIS A 17 5.64 -5.12 9.70
C HIS A 17 4.26 -5.70 9.37
N GLN A 18 4.20 -6.89 8.75
CA GLN A 18 2.97 -7.63 8.43
C GLN A 18 1.95 -6.86 7.57
N ALA A 19 2.38 -5.76 6.92
CA ALA A 19 1.52 -5.04 5.98
C ALA A 19 1.36 -5.82 4.66
N GLN A 20 2.28 -6.74 4.37
CA GLN A 20 2.28 -7.57 3.18
C GLN A 20 2.72 -9.00 3.52
N GLN A 21 2.24 -9.97 2.76
CA GLN A 21 2.58 -11.37 2.96
C GLN A 21 4.03 -11.65 2.50
N HIS A 22 4.68 -12.60 3.16
CA HIS A 22 6.00 -13.07 2.75
C HIS A 22 5.86 -13.93 1.49
N ALA A 23 6.72 -13.69 0.49
CA ALA A 23 6.77 -14.44 -0.77
C ALA A 23 5.48 -14.40 -1.63
N ALA A 24 4.58 -13.46 -1.37
CA ALA A 24 3.46 -13.12 -2.23
C ALA A 24 3.40 -11.60 -2.49
N ASP A 25 2.46 -11.18 -3.32
CA ASP A 25 2.15 -9.77 -3.65
C ASP A 25 3.37 -9.00 -4.21
N GLN A 26 3.92 -8.05 -3.45
CA GLN A 26 5.01 -7.17 -3.90
C GLN A 26 6.34 -7.92 -4.08
N SER A 27 6.46 -9.14 -3.54
CA SER A 27 7.61 -10.03 -3.82
C SER A 27 7.65 -10.44 -5.29
N ASP A 28 6.49 -10.60 -5.93
CA ASP A 28 6.36 -11.02 -7.33
C ASP A 28 6.77 -9.89 -8.25
N VAL A 29 6.22 -8.69 -7.99
CA VAL A 29 6.61 -7.43 -8.65
C VAL A 29 8.13 -7.23 -8.58
N THR A 30 8.71 -7.45 -7.41
CA THR A 30 10.15 -7.27 -7.20
C THR A 30 10.99 -8.28 -8.00
N ARG A 31 10.56 -9.54 -8.07
CA ARG A 31 11.18 -10.56 -8.92
C ARG A 31 11.03 -10.25 -10.40
N ALA A 32 9.85 -9.80 -10.85
CA ALA A 32 9.60 -9.40 -12.22
C ALA A 32 10.48 -8.21 -12.63
N ILE A 33 10.59 -7.18 -11.78
CA ILE A 33 11.52 -6.05 -11.98
C ILE A 33 12.96 -6.53 -12.08
N LYS A 34 13.38 -7.49 -11.26
CA LYS A 34 14.73 -8.04 -11.32
C LYS A 34 14.97 -8.76 -12.66
N ALA A 35 14.09 -9.69 -13.02
CA ALA A 35 14.19 -10.45 -14.27
C ALA A 35 14.27 -9.52 -15.50
N ARG A 36 13.41 -8.49 -15.56
CA ARG A 36 13.43 -7.51 -16.65
C ARG A 36 14.69 -6.64 -16.64
N ASN A 37 15.21 -6.23 -15.48
CA ASN A 37 16.50 -5.53 -15.43
C ASN A 37 17.65 -6.41 -15.94
N ASP A 38 17.63 -7.72 -15.65
CA ASP A 38 18.63 -8.67 -16.14
C ASP A 38 18.51 -8.85 -17.67
N ALA A 39 17.29 -8.92 -18.22
CA ALA A 39 17.05 -8.96 -19.67
C ALA A 39 17.46 -7.67 -20.40
N ILE A 40 17.24 -6.50 -19.78
CA ILE A 40 17.68 -5.20 -20.32
C ILE A 40 19.20 -5.12 -20.36
N ARG A 41 19.90 -5.58 -19.31
CA ARG A 41 21.38 -5.66 -19.30
C ARG A 41 21.88 -6.71 -20.30
N GLY A 42 21.13 -7.79 -20.42
CA GLY A 42 21.42 -8.96 -21.22
C GLY A 42 22.71 -9.70 -20.86
N THR A 43 23.17 -10.57 -21.76
CA THR A 43 24.23 -11.55 -21.47
C THR A 43 25.49 -11.24 -22.29
N PRO A 44 26.59 -10.79 -21.65
CA PRO A 44 27.84 -10.53 -22.36
C PRO A 44 28.41 -11.81 -22.96
N SER A 45 28.68 -11.80 -24.26
CA SER A 45 29.30 -12.87 -25.03
C SER A 45 30.85 -12.76 -25.09
N GLY A 46 31.40 -11.61 -24.70
CA GLY A 46 32.85 -11.38 -24.61
C GLY A 46 33.54 -11.03 -25.94
N ALA A 47 32.77 -10.80 -27.01
CA ALA A 47 33.28 -10.29 -28.28
C ALA A 47 33.52 -8.77 -28.24
N ALA A 48 34.42 -8.26 -29.09
CA ALA A 48 34.85 -6.87 -29.07
C ALA A 48 33.75 -5.84 -29.45
N ASP A 49 32.71 -6.28 -30.17
CA ASP A 49 31.56 -5.46 -30.61
C ASP A 49 30.23 -6.00 -30.06
N ASP A 50 30.25 -6.55 -28.84
CA ASP A 50 29.09 -7.14 -28.19
C ASP A 50 28.17 -6.04 -27.62
N PHE A 51 26.91 -6.03 -28.07
CA PHE A 51 25.83 -5.20 -27.54
C PHE A 51 24.84 -6.12 -26.81
N PRO A 52 25.16 -6.54 -25.58
CA PRO A 52 24.39 -7.58 -24.90
C PRO A 52 22.99 -7.11 -24.49
N GLU A 53 22.70 -5.81 -24.51
CA GLU A 53 21.47 -5.22 -23.99
C GLU A 53 20.19 -5.65 -24.73
N LEU A 54 19.06 -5.63 -24.02
CA LEU A 54 17.71 -5.91 -24.53
C LEU A 54 17.58 -7.32 -25.15
N THR A 55 17.73 -8.37 -24.34
CA THR A 55 17.47 -9.75 -24.78
C THR A 55 16.00 -10.04 -25.08
N GLU A 56 15.11 -9.11 -24.71
CA GLU A 56 13.68 -9.10 -25.01
C GLU A 56 13.29 -7.85 -25.83
N ARG A 57 12.06 -7.83 -26.36
CA ARG A 57 11.53 -6.69 -27.14
C ARG A 57 11.05 -5.56 -26.24
N ASP A 58 12.00 -4.92 -25.55
CA ASP A 58 11.74 -3.86 -24.59
C ASP A 58 11.92 -2.45 -25.21
N ILE A 59 11.18 -1.48 -24.66
CA ILE A 59 11.46 -0.06 -24.84
C ILE A 59 11.94 0.50 -23.51
N VAL A 60 13.15 1.05 -23.49
CA VAL A 60 13.73 1.71 -22.32
C VAL A 60 13.84 3.20 -22.57
N MET A 61 13.14 4.00 -21.73
CA MET A 61 13.23 5.46 -21.74
C MET A 61 14.05 5.92 -20.54
N ALA A 62 15.20 6.56 -20.79
CA ALA A 62 16.06 7.10 -19.75
C ALA A 62 16.53 8.52 -20.11
N ALA A 63 16.58 9.41 -19.13
CA ALA A 63 17.06 10.78 -19.29
C ALA A 63 17.78 11.25 -18.02
N SER A 64 18.87 12.01 -18.18
CA SER A 64 19.64 12.57 -17.05
C SER A 64 18.93 13.75 -16.38
N ALA A 65 18.12 14.51 -17.12
CA ALA A 65 17.38 15.66 -16.62
C ALA A 65 15.92 15.34 -16.27
N GLY A 66 15.20 14.60 -17.12
CA GLY A 66 13.81 14.20 -16.84
C GLY A 66 13.03 13.71 -18.06
N ILE A 67 11.83 13.19 -17.80
CA ILE A 67 10.82 12.75 -18.79
C ILE A 67 9.50 13.44 -18.42
N SER A 68 8.78 14.00 -19.39
CA SER A 68 7.47 14.63 -19.19
C SER A 68 6.43 13.99 -20.12
N LEU A 69 5.28 13.64 -19.57
CA LEU A 69 4.15 13.02 -20.28
C LEU A 69 2.92 13.90 -20.06
N ALA A 70 2.30 14.37 -21.14
CA ALA A 70 1.10 15.21 -21.07
C ALA A 70 0.14 14.87 -22.21
N ALA A 71 -1.16 14.92 -21.94
CA ALA A 71 -2.20 14.67 -22.93
C ALA A 71 -3.44 15.50 -22.59
N GLU A 72 -4.12 16.05 -23.60
CA GLU A 72 -5.35 16.82 -23.43
C GLU A 72 -6.55 15.93 -23.04
N ARG A 73 -6.62 14.73 -23.62
CA ARG A 73 -7.77 13.83 -23.45
C ARG A 73 -7.57 12.77 -22.36
N GLY A 74 -6.38 12.20 -22.26
CA GLY A 74 -6.09 11.17 -21.26
C GLY A 74 -4.82 10.38 -21.51
N ILE A 75 -4.41 9.63 -20.49
CA ILE A 75 -3.29 8.68 -20.50
C ILE A 75 -3.85 7.33 -20.05
N HIS A 76 -3.54 6.25 -20.78
CA HIS A 76 -3.89 4.88 -20.40
C HIS A 76 -2.61 4.07 -20.25
N ILE A 77 -2.44 3.42 -19.09
CA ILE A 77 -1.31 2.54 -18.78
C ILE A 77 -1.92 1.19 -18.47
N ALA A 78 -1.52 0.17 -19.22
CA ALA A 78 -1.99 -1.20 -19.05
C ALA A 78 -0.78 -2.15 -19.07
N SER A 79 -0.88 -3.20 -18.26
CA SER A 79 0.07 -4.32 -18.18
C SER A 79 -0.75 -5.56 -17.84
N ASP A 80 -0.46 -6.69 -18.49
CA ASP A 80 -1.09 -7.97 -18.15
C ASP A 80 -0.49 -8.56 -16.86
N GLU A 81 0.70 -8.09 -16.48
CA GLU A 81 1.39 -8.44 -15.25
C GLU A 81 1.43 -7.21 -14.32
N ASP A 82 2.61 -6.65 -14.08
CA ASP A 82 2.81 -5.64 -13.04
C ASP A 82 2.95 -4.22 -13.59
N VAL A 83 2.52 -3.23 -12.81
CA VAL A 83 2.90 -1.82 -12.93
C VAL A 83 3.57 -1.38 -11.64
N ALA A 84 4.85 -1.02 -11.73
CA ALA A 84 5.62 -0.51 -10.60
C ALA A 84 6.01 0.95 -10.77
N VAL A 85 5.74 1.77 -9.75
CA VAL A 85 6.13 3.19 -9.71
C VAL A 85 7.05 3.41 -8.52
N THR A 86 8.32 3.71 -8.79
CA THR A 86 9.35 3.90 -7.76
C THR A 86 9.92 5.32 -7.84
N SER A 87 10.03 6.00 -6.70
CA SER A 87 10.67 7.33 -6.61
C SER A 87 11.62 7.37 -5.42
N GLY A 88 12.83 7.89 -5.63
CA GLY A 88 13.81 8.06 -4.55
C GLY A 88 13.45 9.16 -3.54
N ARG A 89 12.44 9.98 -3.84
CA ARG A 89 11.98 11.08 -2.97
C ARG A 89 10.49 10.99 -2.69
N HIS A 90 9.66 11.45 -3.62
CA HIS A 90 8.21 11.55 -3.45
C HIS A 90 7.50 11.08 -4.71
N VAL A 91 6.35 10.45 -4.54
CA VAL A 91 5.32 10.31 -5.57
C VAL A 91 4.20 11.27 -5.19
N GLY A 92 3.88 12.22 -6.06
CA GLY A 92 2.78 13.15 -5.88
C GLY A 92 1.62 12.76 -6.81
N ILE A 93 0.42 12.64 -6.25
CA ILE A 93 -0.81 12.37 -7.01
C ILE A 93 -1.79 13.48 -6.69
N ALA A 94 -2.17 14.26 -7.70
CA ALA A 94 -3.17 15.31 -7.60
C ALA A 94 -4.27 15.07 -8.64
N VAL A 95 -5.53 15.03 -8.20
CA VAL A 95 -6.68 14.70 -9.05
C VAL A 95 -7.75 15.76 -8.89
N GLY A 96 -8.21 16.35 -10.00
CA GLY A 96 -9.15 17.47 -9.98
C GLY A 96 -10.60 17.08 -9.63
N ARG A 97 -10.95 15.79 -9.66
CA ARG A 97 -12.32 15.32 -9.38
C ARG A 97 -12.38 14.12 -8.45
N SER A 98 -11.96 12.95 -8.91
CA SER A 98 -12.11 11.70 -8.15
C SER A 98 -10.98 10.74 -8.45
N LEU A 99 -10.43 10.12 -7.40
CA LEU A 99 -9.49 9.01 -7.49
C LEU A 99 -10.26 7.72 -7.17
N PHE A 100 -10.29 6.79 -8.12
CA PHE A 100 -10.91 5.48 -7.95
C PHE A 100 -9.82 4.41 -7.98
N ALA A 101 -9.92 3.44 -7.08
CA ALA A 101 -9.06 2.26 -7.05
C ALA A 101 -9.93 1.03 -6.80
N SER A 102 -9.87 0.07 -7.72
CA SER A 102 -10.57 -1.22 -7.61
C SER A 102 -9.51 -2.32 -7.67
N VAL A 103 -9.43 -3.14 -6.63
CA VAL A 103 -8.40 -4.17 -6.48
C VAL A 103 -9.07 -5.52 -6.21
N SER A 104 -8.66 -6.56 -6.93
CA SER A 104 -9.29 -7.88 -6.85
C SER A 104 -8.89 -8.70 -5.63
N ASN A 105 -7.65 -8.52 -5.16
CA ASN A 105 -7.08 -9.32 -4.06
C ASN A 105 -6.88 -8.48 -2.80
N ALA A 106 -5.88 -7.58 -2.77
CA ALA A 106 -5.53 -6.85 -1.56
C ALA A 106 -5.15 -5.39 -1.82
N PHE A 107 -5.64 -4.47 -0.98
CA PHE A 107 -5.20 -3.08 -0.93
C PHE A 107 -4.38 -2.84 0.35
N SER A 108 -3.06 -2.79 0.22
CA SER A 108 -2.12 -2.63 1.34
C SER A 108 -1.34 -1.32 1.25
N LEU A 109 -1.25 -0.61 2.37
CA LEU A 109 -0.49 0.63 2.52
C LEU A 109 0.47 0.52 3.70
N PHE A 110 1.77 0.73 3.45
CA PHE A 110 2.81 0.69 4.47
C PHE A 110 3.60 2.00 4.52
N VAL A 111 3.77 2.57 5.72
CA VAL A 111 4.60 3.75 5.94
C VAL A 111 5.59 3.48 7.07
N HIS A 112 6.89 3.61 6.78
CA HIS A 112 7.95 3.23 7.72
C HIS A 112 8.24 4.28 8.81
N LYS A 113 8.13 5.59 8.51
CA LYS A 113 8.62 6.65 9.41
C LYS A 113 7.58 7.70 9.81
N ALA A 114 7.02 8.43 8.84
CA ALA A 114 6.27 9.67 9.12
C ALA A 114 4.79 9.45 9.48
N GLY A 115 4.31 8.20 9.51
CA GLY A 115 2.91 7.87 9.78
C GLY A 115 1.98 8.06 8.58
N MET A 116 0.68 7.87 8.82
CA MET A 116 -0.37 7.95 7.79
C MET A 116 -1.45 8.92 8.25
N ALA A 117 -1.99 9.71 7.32
CA ALA A 117 -3.12 10.57 7.55
C ALA A 117 -4.19 10.31 6.48
N LEU A 118 -5.41 9.98 6.91
CA LEU A 118 -6.59 9.88 6.04
C LEU A 118 -7.57 10.96 6.48
N VAL A 119 -7.68 12.04 5.71
CA VAL A 119 -8.43 13.24 6.09
C VAL A 119 -9.39 13.61 4.97
N ALA A 120 -10.67 13.78 5.30
CA ALA A 120 -11.67 14.38 4.45
C ALA A 120 -12.01 15.77 5.00
N ALA A 121 -11.80 16.83 4.21
CA ALA A 121 -12.16 18.19 4.61
C ALA A 121 -13.69 18.40 4.68
N ALA A 122 -14.43 17.68 3.84
CA ALA A 122 -15.87 17.61 3.82
C ALA A 122 -16.31 16.22 3.37
N GLY A 123 -17.53 15.82 3.76
CA GLY A 123 -18.08 14.51 3.46
C GLY A 123 -17.68 13.43 4.47
N LYS A 124 -18.33 12.26 4.36
CA LYS A 124 -18.17 11.14 5.29
C LYS A 124 -16.95 10.29 4.91
N VAL A 125 -16.15 9.90 5.90
CA VAL A 125 -15.20 8.79 5.78
C VAL A 125 -15.92 7.48 6.12
N ARG A 126 -15.84 6.49 5.23
CA ARG A 126 -16.44 5.16 5.38
C ARG A 126 -15.34 4.11 5.24
N VAL A 127 -15.23 3.24 6.25
CA VAL A 127 -14.29 2.11 6.28
C VAL A 127 -15.10 0.88 6.69
N GLU A 128 -15.06 -0.18 5.89
CA GLU A 128 -15.89 -1.37 6.10
C GLU A 128 -15.16 -2.64 5.66
N ALA A 129 -15.32 -3.69 6.46
CA ALA A 129 -15.05 -5.07 6.07
C ALA A 129 -16.40 -5.79 6.02
N GLN A 130 -16.84 -6.21 4.82
CA GLN A 130 -18.21 -6.72 4.63
C GLN A 130 -18.36 -8.20 4.98
N THR A 131 -17.27 -8.96 4.90
CA THR A 131 -17.26 -10.41 5.09
C THR A 131 -16.19 -10.87 6.09
N ASP A 132 -15.51 -9.93 6.75
CA ASP A 132 -14.41 -10.18 7.69
C ASP A 132 -14.37 -9.09 8.77
N GLY A 133 -13.45 -9.20 9.73
CA GLY A 133 -13.25 -8.23 10.82
C GLY A 133 -12.49 -6.97 10.42
N MET A 134 -12.43 -6.03 11.36
CA MET A 134 -11.63 -4.81 11.26
C MET A 134 -10.80 -4.65 12.53
N ASP A 135 -9.47 -4.59 12.36
CA ASP A 135 -8.54 -4.35 13.46
C ASP A 135 -8.02 -2.89 13.46
N VAL A 136 -8.06 -2.26 14.64
CA VAL A 136 -7.46 -0.93 14.86
C VAL A 136 -6.56 -1.00 16.09
N THR A 137 -5.25 -1.02 15.85
CA THR A 137 -4.26 -1.18 16.92
C THR A 137 -3.24 -0.03 16.92
N ALA A 138 -2.94 0.49 18.10
CA ALA A 138 -1.85 1.45 18.31
C ALA A 138 -1.02 1.08 19.54
N LYS A 139 0.30 1.24 19.47
CA LYS A 139 1.20 1.08 20.63
C LYS A 139 1.01 2.17 21.69
N ARG A 140 0.38 3.28 21.32
CA ARG A 140 0.06 4.41 22.18
C ARG A 140 -1.45 4.60 22.19
N ALA A 141 -1.92 5.78 22.59
CA ALA A 141 -3.34 6.07 22.66
C ALA A 141 -4.05 5.95 21.30
N ILE A 142 -5.24 5.35 21.34
CA ILE A 142 -6.29 5.49 20.33
C ILE A 142 -7.25 6.57 20.84
N ARG A 143 -7.63 7.52 19.98
CA ARG A 143 -8.63 8.55 20.29
C ARG A 143 -9.78 8.45 19.30
N ILE A 144 -10.97 8.20 19.80
CA ILE A 144 -12.22 8.25 19.05
C ILE A 144 -13.02 9.40 19.64
N THR A 145 -13.36 10.38 18.82
CA THR A 145 -14.00 11.62 19.28
C THR A 145 -15.00 12.11 18.26
N SER A 146 -16.23 12.34 18.71
CA SER A 146 -17.23 13.14 18.00
C SER A 146 -17.30 14.50 18.70
N THR A 147 -17.08 15.59 17.98
CA THR A 147 -16.97 16.93 18.57
C THR A 147 -18.30 17.64 18.72
N THR A 148 -19.30 17.26 17.90
CA THR A 148 -20.60 17.93 17.82
C THR A 148 -21.77 16.96 17.88
N ASP A 149 -21.51 15.65 17.92
CA ASP A 149 -22.55 14.61 17.83
C ASP A 149 -22.15 13.39 18.69
N SER A 150 -22.78 12.25 18.45
CA SER A 150 -22.60 11.01 19.21
C SER A 150 -21.51 10.08 18.65
N ILE A 151 -21.12 9.10 19.47
CA ILE A 151 -20.37 7.90 19.05
C ILE A 151 -21.32 6.71 19.19
N HIS A 152 -21.51 5.96 18.11
CA HIS A 152 -22.34 4.76 18.08
C HIS A 152 -21.47 3.52 17.97
N LEU A 153 -21.55 2.65 18.98
CA LEU A 153 -20.93 1.32 18.98
C LEU A 153 -22.05 0.29 19.00
N HIS A 154 -22.11 -0.54 17.96
CA HIS A 154 -23.11 -1.58 17.81
C HIS A 154 -22.40 -2.90 17.56
N ALA A 155 -22.78 -3.92 18.32
CA ALA A 155 -22.33 -5.29 18.14
C ALA A 155 -23.55 -6.21 18.22
N ALA A 156 -23.56 -7.28 17.41
CA ALA A 156 -24.63 -8.27 17.44
C ALA A 156 -24.54 -9.18 18.67
N GLU A 157 -23.33 -9.46 19.15
CA GLU A 157 -23.07 -10.35 20.28
C GLU A 157 -22.69 -9.57 21.54
N GLU A 158 -21.53 -8.89 21.54
CA GLU A 158 -21.06 -8.16 22.72
C GLU A 158 -20.11 -7.00 22.39
N ILE A 159 -20.01 -6.06 23.34
CA ILE A 159 -18.95 -5.03 23.40
C ILE A 159 -18.12 -5.28 24.66
N VAL A 160 -16.80 -5.45 24.49
CA VAL A 160 -15.87 -5.71 25.59
C VAL A 160 -14.83 -4.60 25.67
N LEU A 161 -14.67 -4.02 26.86
CA LEU A 161 -13.72 -2.95 27.17
C LEU A 161 -12.78 -3.42 28.27
N HIS A 162 -11.48 -3.43 27.99
CA HIS A 162 -10.45 -3.81 28.96
C HIS A 162 -9.61 -2.62 29.40
N ALA A 163 -9.34 -2.53 30.70
CA ALA A 163 -8.41 -1.58 31.31
C ALA A 163 -7.65 -2.24 32.47
N GLY A 164 -6.39 -2.63 32.24
CA GLY A 164 -5.63 -3.38 33.24
C GLY A 164 -6.28 -4.73 33.53
N SER A 165 -6.56 -5.02 34.81
CA SER A 165 -7.32 -6.22 35.23
C SER A 165 -8.85 -6.05 35.12
N THR A 166 -9.33 -4.83 34.84
CA THR A 166 -10.77 -4.54 34.76
C THR A 166 -11.32 -4.82 33.37
N GLU A 167 -12.47 -5.48 33.32
CA GLU A 167 -13.27 -5.74 32.13
C GLU A 167 -14.68 -5.18 32.32
N VAL A 168 -15.18 -4.45 31.32
CA VAL A 168 -16.60 -4.12 31.17
C VAL A 168 -17.11 -4.84 29.93
N ARG A 169 -18.09 -5.73 30.10
CA ARG A 169 -18.75 -6.45 29.00
C ARG A 169 -20.22 -6.03 28.92
N ILE A 170 -20.68 -5.70 27.72
CA ILE A 170 -22.07 -5.34 27.40
C ILE A 170 -22.60 -6.38 26.40
N SER A 171 -23.74 -7.00 26.70
CA SER A 171 -24.42 -7.95 25.81
C SER A 171 -25.95 -7.79 25.89
N ASP A 172 -26.69 -8.69 25.24
CA ASP A 172 -28.15 -8.79 25.32
C ASP A 172 -28.71 -9.01 26.74
N GLN A 173 -27.89 -9.53 27.67
CA GLN A 173 -28.25 -9.75 29.07
C GLN A 173 -27.98 -8.53 29.98
N GLY A 174 -27.46 -7.43 29.44
CA GLY A 174 -27.10 -6.22 30.20
C GLY A 174 -25.59 -5.96 30.23
N TYR A 175 -25.06 -5.53 31.38
CA TYR A 175 -23.64 -5.26 31.54
C TYR A 175 -23.05 -5.94 32.78
N VAL A 176 -21.79 -6.37 32.68
CA VAL A 176 -21.02 -6.97 33.78
C VAL A 176 -19.68 -6.27 33.89
N VAL A 177 -19.26 -5.98 35.13
CA VAL A 177 -17.93 -5.47 35.46
C VAL A 177 -17.17 -6.53 36.24
N ARG A 178 -15.97 -6.89 35.79
CA ARG A 178 -15.03 -7.79 36.47
C ARG A 178 -13.76 -7.01 36.78
N THR A 179 -13.23 -7.15 37.99
CA THR A 179 -12.06 -6.40 38.50
C THR A 179 -11.00 -7.32 39.07
#